data_AF-A0A844BPN1-F1
#
_entry.id   AF-A0A844BPN1-F1
#
_cell.length_a   1.000
_cell.length_b   1.000
_cell.length_c   1.000
_cell.angle_alpha   90.00
_cell.angle_beta   90.00
_cell.angle_gamma   90.00
#
_symmetry.space_group_name_H-M   'P 1'
#
loop_
_entity.id
_entity.type
_entity.pdbx_description
1 polymer ?
#
loop_
_entity_poly.entity_id
_entity_poly.type
_entity_poly.pdbx_seq_one_letter_code
_entity_poly.pdbx_strand_id
1 'polypeptide(L)'
;MADYKILPSDSKHPIAKSAFYELLEIAGFDITDIQQEKSKWEQITKEVVGKNILFSPYQALAPDELREIFQTQPPVSKRESIYSPSITYEKKSYDAAYLALNEAEYTVSEKYVENKFVKDIEPLLEAYSESEIISKLKSKYSIYSKDKFYPLIGDIFSVLGLNCEISPHGVNSRRWDAVIKAHDDSLPIEIKSPTEELNISVKAIRQAVENKIILQSRKSIKNKRHSSSLAVGFNLPANRAEVTQLIADFKKVFEIDVAVIGIDYLLKIAIKCLRNNHKLGFDELSRKTGIIND
;
A
#
# COMPACT_ATOMS: atom_id res chain seq x y z
N MET A 1 16.73 -4.41 24.76
CA MET A 1 15.41 -5.09 24.70
C MET A 1 15.65 -6.53 25.09
N ALA A 2 15.04 -7.00 26.17
CA ALA A 2 15.07 -8.42 26.50
C ALA A 2 14.27 -9.19 25.45
N ASP A 3 14.80 -10.32 24.97
CA ASP A 3 14.02 -11.23 24.10
C ASP A 3 12.78 -11.68 24.87
N TYR A 4 11.60 -11.63 24.23
CA TYR A 4 10.34 -12.05 24.87
C TYR A 4 10.49 -13.45 25.49
N LYS A 5 11.26 -14.34 24.86
CA LYS A 5 11.50 -15.71 25.35
C LYS A 5 12.18 -15.77 26.72
N ILE A 6 13.01 -14.80 27.07
CA ILE A 6 13.76 -14.78 28.34
C ILE A 6 13.00 -14.07 29.47
N LEU A 7 11.83 -13.50 29.20
CA LEU A 7 11.01 -12.85 30.21
C LEU A 7 10.32 -13.86 31.14
N PRO A 8 10.09 -13.51 32.42
CA PRO A 8 9.29 -14.33 33.34
C PRO A 8 7.81 -14.34 32.91
N SER A 9 7.08 -15.39 33.29
CA SER A 9 5.64 -15.56 33.01
C SER A 9 4.81 -14.34 33.41
N ASP A 10 5.15 -13.76 34.56
CA ASP A 10 4.47 -12.60 35.15
C ASP A 10 4.59 -11.34 34.29
N SER A 11 5.58 -11.29 33.39
CA SER A 11 5.73 -10.24 32.39
C SER A 11 5.18 -10.65 31.02
N LYS A 12 5.33 -11.92 30.63
CA LYS A 12 4.87 -12.44 29.32
C LYS A 12 3.36 -12.33 29.14
N HIS A 13 2.57 -12.74 30.15
CA HIS A 13 1.11 -12.76 30.03
C HIS A 13 0.52 -11.36 29.87
N PRO A 14 0.89 -10.36 30.70
CA PRO A 14 0.45 -8.98 30.51
C PRO A 14 0.85 -8.42 29.15
N ILE A 15 2.08 -8.67 28.69
CA ILE A 15 2.58 -8.21 27.39
C ILE A 15 1.72 -8.76 26.24
N ALA A 16 1.46 -10.06 26.23
CA ALA A 16 0.66 -10.70 25.19
C ALA A 16 -0.81 -10.23 25.22
N LYS A 17 -1.40 -10.09 26.42
CA LYS A 17 -2.78 -9.60 26.57
C LYS A 17 -2.92 -8.14 26.16
N SER A 18 -1.99 -7.28 26.57
CA SER A 18 -1.93 -5.87 26.16
C SER A 18 -1.94 -5.75 24.64
N ALA A 19 -1.03 -6.47 23.96
CA ALA A 19 -0.92 -6.46 22.51
C ALA A 19 -2.19 -6.96 21.81
N PHE A 20 -2.81 -8.03 22.33
CA PHE A 20 -4.05 -8.56 21.78
C PHE A 20 -5.22 -7.57 21.88
N TYR A 21 -5.44 -6.99 23.06
CA TYR A 21 -6.57 -6.09 23.26
C TYR A 21 -6.35 -4.71 22.63
N GLU A 22 -5.11 -4.26 22.51
CA GLU A 22 -4.77 -3.09 21.68
C GLU A 22 -5.16 -3.33 20.21
N LEU A 23 -4.92 -4.53 19.67
CA LEU A 23 -5.36 -4.89 18.31
C LEU A 23 -6.89 -4.96 18.18
N LEU A 24 -7.60 -5.48 19.18
CA LEU A 24 -9.07 -5.51 19.17
C LEU A 24 -9.67 -4.09 19.22
N GLU A 25 -9.13 -3.22 20.07
CA GLU A 25 -9.54 -1.81 20.15
C GLU A 25 -9.29 -1.08 18.82
N ILE A 26 -8.10 -1.27 18.23
CA ILE A 26 -7.76 -0.76 16.89
C ILE A 26 -8.75 -1.26 15.82
N ALA A 27 -9.15 -2.53 15.91
CA ALA A 27 -10.13 -3.14 15.01
C ALA A 27 -11.59 -2.73 15.30
N GLY A 28 -11.82 -1.88 16.31
CA GLY A 28 -13.13 -1.33 16.63
C GLY A 28 -14.02 -2.23 17.47
N PHE A 29 -13.47 -3.26 18.13
CA PHE A 29 -14.22 -4.06 19.10
C PHE A 29 -14.42 -3.29 20.40
N ASP A 30 -15.61 -3.45 21.00
CA ASP A 30 -15.88 -2.95 22.35
C ASP A 30 -15.10 -3.77 23.37
N ILE A 31 -14.24 -3.08 24.13
CA ILE A 31 -13.40 -3.65 25.19
C ILE A 31 -13.67 -2.99 26.54
N THR A 32 -14.79 -2.29 26.69
CA THR A 32 -15.11 -1.52 27.90
C THR A 32 -15.00 -2.36 29.18
N ASP A 33 -15.44 -3.63 29.11
CA ASP A 33 -15.47 -4.56 30.24
C ASP A 33 -14.08 -4.96 30.78
N ILE A 34 -13.02 -4.78 29.99
CA ILE A 34 -11.65 -5.20 30.35
C ILE A 34 -10.68 -4.02 30.45
N GLN A 35 -11.18 -2.78 30.40
CA GLN A 35 -10.34 -1.58 30.34
C GLN A 35 -9.44 -1.41 31.57
N GLN A 36 -9.92 -1.84 32.75
CA GLN A 36 -9.16 -1.78 33.99
C GLN A 36 -8.00 -2.78 34.00
N GLU A 37 -8.24 -4.01 33.55
CA GLU A 37 -7.23 -5.04 33.40
C GLU A 37 -6.21 -4.66 32.32
N LYS A 38 -6.69 -4.15 31.18
CA LYS A 38 -5.85 -3.65 30.09
C LYS A 38 -4.88 -2.59 30.57
N SER A 39 -5.35 -1.61 31.34
CA SER A 39 -4.49 -0.55 31.89
C SER A 39 -3.36 -1.10 32.76
N LYS A 40 -3.63 -2.16 33.55
CA LYS A 40 -2.59 -2.84 34.35
C LYS A 40 -1.58 -3.56 33.46
N TRP A 41 -2.05 -4.22 32.41
CA TRP A 41 -1.18 -4.92 31.47
C TRP A 41 -0.30 -3.97 30.66
N GLU A 42 -0.86 -2.84 30.24
CA GLU A 42 -0.14 -1.76 29.54
C GLU A 42 0.96 -1.16 30.42
N GLN A 43 0.68 -0.97 31.72
CA GLN A 43 1.69 -0.47 32.66
C GLN A 43 2.88 -1.42 32.75
N ILE A 44 2.64 -2.72 32.98
CA ILE A 44 3.70 -3.74 33.02
C ILE A 44 4.45 -3.78 31.69
N THR A 45 3.72 -3.71 30.58
CA THR A 45 4.29 -3.69 29.24
C THR A 45 5.22 -2.50 29.04
N LYS A 46 4.82 -1.31 29.50
CA LYS A 46 5.62 -0.09 29.42
C LYS A 46 6.85 -0.15 30.31
N GLU A 47 6.74 -0.73 31.50
CA GLU A 47 7.88 -0.93 32.42
C GLU A 47 8.93 -1.89 31.84
N VAL A 48 8.50 -2.96 31.17
CA VAL A 48 9.40 -3.99 30.63
C VAL A 48 9.95 -3.64 29.24
N VAL A 49 9.11 -3.11 28.35
CA VAL A 49 9.40 -2.94 26.92
C VAL A 49 9.61 -1.47 26.53
N GLY A 50 9.11 -0.53 27.33
CA GLY A 50 9.32 0.91 27.15
C GLY A 50 8.48 1.57 26.05
N LYS A 51 7.60 0.81 25.35
CA LYS A 51 6.78 1.29 24.22
C LYS A 51 5.48 0.47 24.13
N ASN A 52 4.47 1.01 23.45
CA ASN A 52 3.27 0.26 23.06
C ASN A 52 3.62 -0.85 22.06
N ILE A 53 2.86 -1.95 22.11
CA ILE A 53 3.18 -3.19 21.41
C ILE A 53 2.20 -3.43 20.26
N LEU A 54 2.71 -3.34 19.04
CA LEU A 54 1.96 -3.58 17.79
C LEU A 54 2.28 -4.95 17.18
N PHE A 55 2.12 -6.05 17.93
CA PHE A 55 2.20 -7.40 17.33
C PHE A 55 0.99 -8.25 17.70
N SER A 56 0.59 -9.16 16.80
CA SER A 56 -0.43 -10.16 17.12
C SER A 56 0.21 -11.33 17.86
N PRO A 57 -0.17 -11.62 19.11
CA PRO A 57 0.38 -12.77 19.82
C PRO A 57 0.07 -14.09 19.09
N TYR A 58 -1.03 -14.15 18.33
CA TYR A 58 -1.38 -15.30 17.50
C TYR A 58 -0.41 -15.55 16.33
N GLN A 59 0.36 -14.54 15.91
CA GLN A 59 1.36 -14.68 14.86
C GLN A 59 2.77 -14.94 15.43
N ALA A 60 3.01 -14.57 16.69
CA ALA A 60 4.34 -14.57 17.30
C ALA A 60 4.56 -15.70 18.31
N LEU A 61 3.49 -16.21 18.95
CA LEU A 61 3.55 -17.18 20.04
C LEU A 61 3.06 -18.57 19.61
N ALA A 62 3.58 -19.60 20.26
CA ALA A 62 3.16 -20.97 20.02
C ALA A 62 1.71 -21.19 20.51
N PRO A 63 0.93 -22.09 19.88
CA PRO A 63 -0.46 -22.35 20.29
C PRO A 63 -0.62 -22.78 21.75
N ASP A 64 0.32 -23.54 22.31
CA ASP A 64 0.29 -23.95 23.72
C ASP A 64 0.45 -22.75 24.67
N GLU A 65 1.38 -21.85 24.35
CA GLU A 65 1.61 -20.64 25.14
C GLU A 65 0.39 -19.71 25.09
N LEU A 66 -0.24 -19.57 23.93
CA LEU A 66 -1.49 -18.81 23.79
C LEU A 66 -2.62 -19.41 24.64
N ARG A 67 -2.72 -20.74 24.68
CA ARG A 67 -3.71 -21.43 25.52
C ARG A 67 -3.48 -21.15 27.00
N GLU A 68 -2.24 -21.14 27.44
CA GLU A 68 -1.87 -20.80 28.82
C GLU A 68 -2.24 -19.35 29.15
N ILE A 69 -1.83 -18.40 28.30
CA ILE A 69 -2.05 -16.96 28.50
C ILE A 69 -3.55 -16.61 28.55
N PHE A 70 -4.31 -17.12 27.57
CA PHE A 70 -5.74 -16.80 27.40
C PHE A 70 -6.67 -17.81 28.06
N GLN A 71 -6.11 -18.83 28.74
CA GLN A 71 -6.85 -19.87 29.44
C GLN A 71 -7.88 -20.57 28.54
N THR A 72 -7.50 -20.83 27.28
CA THR A 72 -8.38 -21.46 26.29
C THR A 72 -8.10 -22.96 26.17
N GLN A 73 -9.16 -23.76 26.01
CA GLN A 73 -9.03 -25.20 25.75
C GLN A 73 -8.71 -25.49 24.27
N PRO A 74 -8.01 -26.60 23.96
CA PRO A 74 -7.81 -27.03 22.58
C PRO A 74 -9.17 -27.33 21.92
N PRO A 75 -9.32 -27.02 20.62
CA PRO A 75 -10.56 -27.29 19.91
C PRO A 75 -10.83 -28.80 19.86
N VAL A 76 -11.99 -29.22 20.37
CA VAL A 76 -12.41 -30.63 20.45
C VAL A 76 -12.92 -31.15 19.09
N SER A 77 -13.24 -30.25 18.17
CA SER A 77 -13.65 -30.56 16.79
C SER A 77 -13.14 -29.50 15.82
N LYS A 78 -12.98 -29.88 14.55
CA LYS A 78 -12.84 -28.89 13.46
C LYS A 78 -14.12 -28.05 13.46
N ARG A 79 -14.02 -26.77 13.82
CA ARG A 79 -15.13 -25.82 13.63
C ARG A 79 -15.56 -25.87 12.17
N GLU A 80 -16.84 -26.10 11.93
CA GLU A 80 -17.43 -25.73 10.65
C GLU A 80 -17.25 -24.22 10.47
N SER A 81 -16.82 -23.83 9.27
CA SER A 81 -16.61 -22.43 8.92
C SER A 81 -17.95 -21.67 8.98
N ILE A 82 -18.25 -21.04 10.12
CA ILE A 82 -19.29 -20.02 10.21
C ILE A 82 -18.71 -18.71 9.66
N TYR A 83 -18.32 -18.73 8.38
CA TYR A 83 -18.16 -17.48 7.64
C TYR A 83 -19.56 -17.04 7.25
N SER A 84 -20.15 -16.17 8.05
CA SER A 84 -21.43 -15.52 7.75
C SER A 84 -21.11 -14.12 7.20
N PRO A 85 -21.11 -13.91 5.88
CA PRO A 85 -20.84 -12.59 5.29
C PRO A 85 -21.97 -11.57 5.54
N SER A 86 -22.92 -11.87 6.42
CA SER A 86 -24.14 -11.09 6.63
C SER A 86 -24.02 -10.00 7.69
N ILE A 87 -22.83 -9.75 8.26
CA ILE A 87 -22.59 -8.46 8.91
C ILE A 87 -22.54 -7.43 7.80
N THR A 88 -23.71 -6.87 7.53
CA THR A 88 -23.90 -5.71 6.68
C THR A 88 -23.23 -4.57 7.42
N TYR A 89 -21.91 -4.40 7.23
CA TYR A 89 -21.29 -3.13 7.56
C TYR A 89 -22.13 -2.09 6.86
N GLU A 90 -22.68 -1.13 7.60
CA GLU A 90 -23.34 0.02 7.01
C GLU A 90 -22.41 0.53 5.91
N LYS A 91 -22.80 0.36 4.65
CA LYS A 91 -22.09 0.91 3.52
C LYS A 91 -22.19 2.42 3.70
N LYS A 92 -21.25 3.01 4.44
CA LYS A 92 -20.96 4.42 4.29
C LYS A 92 -20.65 4.61 2.83
N SER A 93 -21.50 5.35 2.13
CA SER A 93 -21.25 5.76 0.76
C SER A 93 -20.05 6.70 0.82
N TYR A 94 -18.85 6.15 0.59
CA TYR A 94 -17.72 6.98 0.24
C TYR A 94 -17.91 7.34 -1.22
N ASP A 95 -18.44 8.53 -1.46
CA ASP A 95 -18.27 9.16 -2.76
C ASP A 95 -16.76 9.30 -2.96
N ALA A 96 -16.20 8.44 -3.82
CA ALA A 96 -14.79 8.45 -4.13
C ALA A 96 -14.49 9.75 -4.87
N ALA A 97 -14.09 10.79 -4.13
CA ALA A 97 -13.55 12.00 -4.71
C ALA A 97 -12.27 11.61 -5.46
N TYR A 98 -12.32 11.72 -6.79
CA TYR A 98 -11.12 11.58 -7.60
C TYR A 98 -10.18 12.74 -7.33
N LEU A 99 -8.89 12.42 -7.20
CA LEU A 99 -7.85 13.42 -7.02
C LEU A 99 -7.07 13.56 -8.32
N ALA A 100 -7.15 14.74 -8.92
CA ALA A 100 -6.24 15.11 -10.00
C ALA A 100 -4.86 15.49 -9.45
N LEU A 101 -3.83 15.34 -10.27
CA LEU A 101 -2.52 15.94 -10.05
C LEU A 101 -2.55 17.43 -10.43
N ASN A 102 -1.84 18.24 -9.68
CA ASN A 102 -1.80 19.69 -9.85
C ASN A 102 -0.82 20.08 -10.96
N GLU A 103 -1.33 20.67 -12.04
CA GLU A 103 -0.53 21.12 -13.19
C GLU A 103 0.50 22.20 -12.83
N ALA A 104 0.35 22.91 -11.71
CA ALA A 104 1.32 23.88 -11.21
C ALA A 104 2.63 23.28 -10.69
N GLU A 105 2.66 21.97 -10.39
CA GLU A 105 3.86 21.27 -9.88
C GLU A 105 4.72 20.69 -11.02
N TYR A 106 4.45 21.10 -12.25
CA TYR A 106 5.16 20.64 -13.44
C TYR A 106 6.36 21.56 -13.74
N THR A 107 7.51 20.97 -14.06
CA THR A 107 8.75 21.70 -14.39
C THR A 107 9.19 21.42 -15.82
N VAL A 108 9.85 22.38 -16.47
CA VAL A 108 10.37 22.23 -17.84
C VAL A 108 11.55 21.26 -17.86
N SER A 109 11.56 20.35 -18.84
CA SER A 109 12.61 19.36 -19.04
C SER A 109 13.56 19.75 -20.16
N GLU A 110 14.88 19.68 -19.92
CA GLU A 110 15.90 19.96 -20.94
C GLU A 110 16.24 18.75 -21.84
N LYS A 111 15.94 17.51 -21.40
CA LYS A 111 16.16 16.28 -22.18
C LYS A 111 15.42 15.07 -21.58
N TYR A 112 14.86 14.23 -22.44
CA TYR A 112 14.35 12.90 -22.08
C TYR A 112 15.48 11.87 -22.14
N VAL A 113 15.50 10.96 -21.17
CA VAL A 113 16.40 9.79 -21.18
C VAL A 113 15.92 8.82 -22.27
N GLU A 114 16.84 8.07 -22.89
CA GLU A 114 16.47 7.01 -23.83
C GLU A 114 15.50 6.04 -23.16
N ASN A 115 14.25 6.05 -23.62
CA ASN A 115 13.13 5.40 -22.95
C ASN A 115 12.26 4.69 -24.02
N LYS A 116 11.96 3.41 -23.81
CA LYS A 116 11.23 2.60 -24.81
C LYS A 116 9.80 3.09 -25.02
N PHE A 117 9.15 3.55 -23.96
CA PHE A 117 7.82 4.14 -24.04
C PHE A 117 7.82 5.42 -24.89
N VAL A 118 8.87 6.25 -24.81
CA VAL A 118 9.01 7.45 -25.66
C VAL A 118 9.11 7.08 -27.13
N LYS A 119 9.93 6.08 -27.47
CA LYS A 119 10.05 5.58 -28.86
C LYS A 119 8.74 5.04 -29.42
N ASP A 120 7.94 4.39 -28.57
CA ASP A 120 6.63 3.86 -28.94
C ASP A 120 5.58 4.97 -29.20
N ILE A 121 5.70 6.12 -28.51
CA ILE A 121 4.67 7.17 -28.51
C ILE A 121 5.00 8.37 -29.39
N GLU A 122 6.27 8.71 -29.60
CA GLU A 122 6.72 9.84 -30.43
C GLU A 122 6.03 9.88 -31.80
N PRO A 123 5.94 8.77 -32.57
CA PRO A 123 5.26 8.78 -33.87
C PRO A 123 3.75 9.06 -33.79
N LEU A 124 3.15 8.88 -32.62
CA LEU A 124 1.72 9.06 -32.39
C LEU A 124 1.36 10.47 -31.94
N LEU A 125 2.30 11.21 -31.34
CA LEU A 125 2.04 12.51 -30.68
C LEU A 125 1.51 13.58 -31.65
N GLU A 126 2.01 13.60 -32.88
CA GLU A 126 1.62 14.54 -33.94
C GLU A 126 0.41 14.06 -34.76
N ALA A 127 0.17 12.74 -34.80
CA ALA A 127 -0.79 12.12 -35.71
C ALA A 127 -2.17 11.88 -35.09
N TYR A 128 -2.28 11.86 -33.76
CA TYR A 128 -3.48 11.44 -33.05
C TYR A 128 -3.83 12.36 -31.87
N SER A 129 -5.12 12.45 -31.55
CA SER A 129 -5.57 13.09 -30.32
C SER A 129 -5.13 12.30 -29.08
N GLU A 130 -5.12 12.95 -27.90
CA GLU A 130 -4.72 12.31 -26.64
C GLU A 130 -5.53 11.02 -26.35
N SER A 131 -6.85 11.08 -26.55
CA SER A 131 -7.75 9.95 -26.30
C SER A 131 -7.51 8.78 -27.26
N GLU A 132 -7.20 9.05 -28.53
CA GLU A 132 -6.86 8.03 -29.52
C GLU A 132 -5.53 7.33 -29.18
N ILE A 133 -4.52 8.09 -28.76
CA ILE A 133 -3.23 7.52 -28.31
C ILE A 133 -3.46 6.62 -27.10
N ILE A 134 -4.16 7.11 -26.07
CA ILE A 134 -4.48 6.32 -24.88
C ILE A 134 -5.22 5.03 -25.25
N SER A 135 -6.24 5.10 -26.11
CA SER A 135 -7.01 3.93 -26.55
C SER A 135 -6.14 2.89 -27.25
N LYS A 136 -5.28 3.31 -28.19
CA LYS A 136 -4.33 2.43 -28.91
C LYS A 136 -3.34 1.77 -27.95
N LEU A 137 -2.74 2.55 -27.06
CA LEU A 137 -1.77 2.07 -26.09
C LEU A 137 -2.40 1.12 -25.07
N LYS A 138 -3.59 1.47 -24.55
CA LYS A 138 -4.35 0.59 -23.63
C LYS A 138 -4.66 -0.74 -24.29
N SER A 139 -5.13 -0.74 -25.54
CA SER A 139 -5.39 -1.98 -26.29
C SER A 139 -4.11 -2.82 -26.42
N LYS A 140 -2.98 -2.21 -26.82
CA LYS A 140 -1.66 -2.87 -26.91
C LYS A 140 -1.24 -3.51 -25.58
N TYR A 141 -1.43 -2.80 -24.47
CA TYR A 141 -0.94 -3.22 -23.15
C TYR A 141 -1.86 -4.21 -22.43
N SER A 142 -3.09 -4.41 -22.90
CA SER A 142 -4.08 -5.30 -22.26
C SER A 142 -3.65 -6.76 -22.10
N ILE A 143 -2.69 -7.21 -22.92
CA ILE A 143 -2.13 -8.56 -22.89
C ILE A 143 -0.76 -8.64 -22.21
N TYR A 144 -0.29 -7.54 -21.61
CA TYR A 144 1.05 -7.50 -21.01
C TYR A 144 1.06 -8.25 -19.68
N SER A 145 1.95 -9.22 -19.58
CA SER A 145 2.33 -9.89 -18.35
C SER A 145 3.29 -9.05 -17.52
N LYS A 146 3.54 -9.47 -16.27
CA LYS A 146 4.42 -8.81 -15.29
C LYS A 146 5.77 -8.39 -15.86
N ASP A 147 6.43 -9.26 -16.62
CA ASP A 147 7.74 -9.05 -17.26
C ASP A 147 7.76 -7.89 -18.26
N LYS A 148 6.62 -7.55 -18.87
CA LYS A 148 6.51 -6.42 -19.82
C LYS A 148 5.85 -5.21 -19.18
N PHE A 149 4.82 -5.42 -18.37
CA PHE A 149 4.04 -4.35 -17.77
C PHE A 149 4.83 -3.57 -16.72
N TYR A 150 5.66 -4.24 -15.90
CA TYR A 150 6.35 -3.55 -14.82
C TYR A 150 7.46 -2.62 -15.35
N PRO A 151 8.31 -3.05 -16.31
CA PRO A 151 9.23 -2.13 -16.98
C PRO A 151 8.50 -0.96 -17.64
N LEU A 152 7.34 -1.19 -18.27
CA LEU A 152 6.53 -0.12 -18.86
C LEU A 152 6.10 0.92 -17.81
N ILE A 153 5.66 0.51 -16.63
CA ILE A 153 5.33 1.44 -15.53
C ILE A 153 6.57 2.25 -15.12
N GLY A 154 7.74 1.61 -15.02
CA GLY A 154 9.01 2.30 -14.76
C GLY A 154 9.35 3.34 -15.83
N ASP A 155 9.20 2.97 -17.10
CA ASP A 155 9.40 3.85 -18.25
C ASP A 155 8.44 5.05 -18.22
N ILE A 156 7.16 4.84 -17.92
CA ILE A 156 6.17 5.93 -17.80
C ILE A 156 6.55 6.88 -16.67
N PHE A 157 6.89 6.39 -15.47
CA PHE A 157 7.34 7.26 -14.38
C PHE A 157 8.62 8.03 -14.71
N SER A 158 9.54 7.41 -15.45
CA SER A 158 10.74 8.09 -15.96
C SER A 158 10.41 9.25 -16.91
N VAL A 159 9.41 9.08 -17.79
CA VAL A 159 8.88 10.18 -18.63
C VAL A 159 8.30 11.30 -17.78
N LEU A 160 7.65 10.97 -16.67
CA LEU A 160 7.16 11.97 -15.71
C LEU A 160 8.28 12.66 -14.93
N GLY A 161 9.55 12.30 -15.14
CA GLY A 161 10.70 12.89 -14.45
C GLY A 161 11.01 12.25 -13.10
N LEU A 162 10.40 11.09 -12.80
CA LEU A 162 10.55 10.40 -11.53
C LEU A 162 11.54 9.24 -11.65
N ASN A 163 12.47 9.16 -10.70
CA ASN A 163 13.44 8.08 -10.64
C ASN A 163 12.79 6.80 -10.10
N CYS A 164 12.18 6.02 -10.98
CA CYS A 164 11.53 4.75 -10.66
C CYS A 164 12.46 3.56 -10.94
N GLU A 165 12.74 2.76 -9.90
CA GLU A 165 13.47 1.50 -10.04
C GLU A 165 12.52 0.31 -9.89
N ILE A 166 12.52 -0.59 -10.88
CA ILE A 166 11.84 -1.89 -10.80
C ILE A 166 12.68 -2.84 -9.94
N SER A 167 12.05 -3.49 -8.96
CA SER A 167 12.71 -4.49 -8.13
C SER A 167 13.06 -5.73 -8.96
N PRO A 168 14.29 -6.28 -8.84
CA PRO A 168 14.65 -7.50 -9.52
C PRO A 168 13.80 -8.68 -9.04
N HIS A 169 13.39 -9.54 -9.97
CA HIS A 169 12.68 -10.78 -9.63
C HIS A 169 13.56 -11.68 -8.74
N GLY A 170 12.94 -12.30 -7.72
CA GLY A 170 13.60 -13.27 -6.83
C GLY A 170 14.40 -12.66 -5.67
N VAL A 171 14.48 -11.32 -5.54
CA VAL A 171 15.13 -10.66 -4.41
C VAL A 171 14.12 -10.45 -3.27
N ASN A 172 13.98 -11.45 -2.41
CA ASN A 172 13.02 -11.42 -1.27
C ASN A 172 13.29 -10.30 -0.24
N SER A 173 14.49 -9.71 -0.26
CA SER A 173 14.83 -8.54 0.56
C SER A 173 14.18 -7.24 0.07
N ARG A 174 13.62 -7.21 -1.15
CA ARG A 174 12.82 -6.10 -1.70
C ARG A 174 11.40 -6.59 -1.94
N ARG A 175 10.48 -6.22 -1.04
CA ARG A 175 9.11 -6.74 -1.03
C ARG A 175 8.17 -6.02 -2.02
N TRP A 176 8.52 -4.79 -2.40
CA TRP A 176 7.80 -3.97 -3.37
C TRP A 176 8.21 -4.29 -4.80
N ASP A 177 7.28 -4.12 -5.75
CA ASP A 177 7.53 -4.35 -7.17
C ASP A 177 8.39 -3.25 -7.80
N ALA A 178 8.22 -2.00 -7.36
CA ALA A 178 9.04 -0.87 -7.76
C ALA A 178 9.14 0.18 -6.66
N VAL A 179 10.05 1.14 -6.80
CA VAL A 179 10.19 2.25 -5.88
C VAL A 179 10.59 3.53 -6.62
N ILE A 180 9.88 4.63 -6.36
CA ILE A 180 10.32 5.97 -6.78
C ILE A 180 11.25 6.52 -5.71
N LYS A 181 12.44 6.99 -6.09
CA LYS A 181 13.43 7.55 -5.18
C LYS A 181 13.56 9.05 -5.33
N ALA A 182 13.65 9.75 -4.19
CA ALA A 182 14.06 11.13 -4.08
C ALA A 182 15.30 11.25 -3.16
N HIS A 183 15.80 12.47 -2.96
CA HIS A 183 17.00 12.71 -2.16
C HIS A 183 16.87 12.27 -0.68
N ASP A 184 15.72 12.53 -0.07
CA ASP A 184 15.44 12.26 1.35
C ASP A 184 14.18 11.40 1.58
N ASP A 185 13.63 10.81 0.53
CA ASP A 185 12.37 10.07 0.57
C ASP A 185 12.24 9.04 -0.57
N SER A 186 11.20 8.21 -0.50
CA SER A 186 10.83 7.25 -1.53
C SER A 186 9.35 6.88 -1.49
N LEU A 187 8.81 6.37 -2.58
CA LEU A 187 7.46 5.84 -2.67
C LEU A 187 7.52 4.38 -3.13
N PRO A 188 7.25 3.39 -2.27
CA PRO A 188 7.12 2.00 -2.71
C PRO A 188 5.87 1.84 -3.58
N ILE A 189 5.96 0.95 -4.56
CA ILE A 189 4.89 0.69 -5.53
C ILE A 189 4.57 -0.81 -5.55
N GLU A 190 3.29 -1.14 -5.41
CA GLU A 190 2.72 -2.42 -5.81
C GLU A 190 2.14 -2.30 -7.22
N ILE A 191 2.50 -3.21 -8.12
CA ILE A 191 2.05 -3.18 -9.53
C ILE A 191 1.20 -4.40 -9.83
N LYS A 192 0.06 -4.21 -10.52
CA LYS A 192 -0.76 -5.30 -11.07
C LYS A 192 -0.85 -5.21 -12.59
N SER A 193 -0.27 -6.20 -13.26
CA SER A 193 -0.40 -6.31 -14.72
C SER A 193 -1.81 -6.78 -15.12
N PRO A 194 -2.30 -6.42 -16.32
CA PRO A 194 -3.65 -6.79 -16.75
C PRO A 194 -3.89 -8.30 -16.81
N THR A 195 -2.84 -9.10 -17.03
CA THR A 195 -2.94 -10.57 -17.02
C THR A 195 -2.90 -11.18 -15.61
N GLU A 196 -2.37 -10.46 -14.62
CA GLU A 196 -2.44 -10.87 -13.21
C GLU A 196 -3.81 -10.52 -12.63
N GLU A 197 -4.19 -9.25 -12.77
CA GLU A 197 -5.41 -8.69 -12.21
C GLU A 197 -5.84 -7.45 -13.00
N LEU A 198 -6.92 -7.56 -13.78
CA LEU A 198 -7.34 -6.50 -14.70
C LEU A 198 -7.75 -5.20 -13.98
N ASN A 199 -8.41 -5.31 -12.83
CA ASN A 199 -8.84 -4.19 -11.99
C ASN A 199 -8.13 -4.24 -10.64
N ILE A 200 -7.57 -3.13 -10.20
CA ILE A 200 -6.93 -3.02 -8.87
C ILE A 200 -7.95 -3.43 -7.79
N SER A 201 -7.59 -4.39 -6.94
CA SER A 201 -8.44 -4.84 -5.83
C SER A 201 -7.89 -4.44 -4.47
N VAL A 202 -8.64 -4.78 -3.41
CA VAL A 202 -8.21 -4.67 -2.02
C VAL A 202 -6.89 -5.39 -1.73
N LYS A 203 -6.52 -6.41 -2.51
CA LYS A 203 -5.24 -7.13 -2.35
C LYS A 203 -4.06 -6.20 -2.63
N ALA A 204 -4.13 -5.44 -3.73
CA ALA A 204 -3.08 -4.49 -4.10
C ALA A 204 -2.92 -3.38 -3.04
N ILE A 205 -4.02 -2.92 -2.44
CA ILE A 205 -3.99 -1.93 -1.35
C ILE A 205 -3.28 -2.48 -0.11
N ARG A 206 -3.63 -3.71 0.32
CA ARG A 206 -2.97 -4.38 1.45
C ARG A 206 -1.47 -4.55 1.20
N GLN A 207 -1.09 -4.98 0.00
CA GLN A 207 0.30 -5.17 -0.38
C GLN A 207 1.06 -3.84 -0.45
N ALA A 208 0.45 -2.76 -0.94
CA ALA A 208 1.04 -1.42 -0.90
C ALA A 208 1.34 -0.96 0.55
N VAL A 209 0.43 -1.22 1.49
CA VAL A 209 0.66 -0.93 2.92
C VAL A 209 1.77 -1.81 3.51
N GLU A 210 1.74 -3.11 3.23
CA GLU A 210 2.79 -4.06 3.65
C GLU A 210 4.17 -3.59 3.17
N ASN A 211 4.27 -3.16 1.91
CA ASN A 211 5.49 -2.64 1.29
C ASN A 211 6.03 -1.42 2.04
N LYS A 212 5.15 -0.48 2.43
CA LYS A 212 5.50 0.72 3.21
C LYS A 212 6.06 0.35 4.57
N ILE A 213 5.38 -0.52 5.30
CA ILE A 213 5.79 -0.99 6.64
C ILE A 213 7.16 -1.67 6.55
N ILE A 214 7.36 -2.57 5.58
CA ILE A 214 8.61 -3.30 5.41
C ILE A 214 9.75 -2.36 5.03
N LEU A 215 9.50 -1.41 4.12
CA LEU A 215 10.49 -0.42 3.72
C LEU A 215 10.97 0.42 4.92
N GLN A 216 10.04 0.90 5.75
CA GLN A 216 10.36 1.67 6.96
C GLN A 216 11.05 0.85 8.03
N SER A 217 10.66 -0.42 8.18
CA SER A 217 11.27 -1.34 9.14
C SER A 217 12.72 -1.66 8.77
N ARG A 218 12.96 -2.00 7.49
CA ARG A 218 14.29 -2.39 6.99
C ARG A 218 15.23 -1.20 6.82
N LYS A 219 14.71 0.01 6.61
CA LYS A 219 15.49 1.24 6.37
C LYS A 219 16.51 1.09 5.23
N SER A 220 16.23 0.22 4.26
CA SER A 220 17.12 -0.04 3.13
C SER A 220 17.13 1.10 2.11
N ILE A 221 16.09 1.94 2.12
CA ILE A 221 15.99 3.20 1.36
C ILE A 221 15.35 4.23 2.29
N LYS A 222 15.75 5.51 2.19
CA LYS A 222 15.11 6.61 2.92
C LYS A 222 13.63 6.68 2.57
N ASN A 223 12.77 6.76 3.57
CA ASN A 223 11.32 6.79 3.39
C ASN A 223 10.67 7.58 4.55
N LYS A 224 9.92 8.63 4.24
CA LYS A 224 9.20 9.43 5.22
C LYS A 224 7.89 8.75 5.61
N ARG A 225 7.48 8.94 6.86
CA ARG A 225 6.27 8.29 7.41
C ARG A 225 5.01 8.63 6.61
N HIS A 226 4.80 9.92 6.35
CA HIS A 226 3.60 10.47 5.73
C HIS A 226 3.60 10.45 4.19
N SER A 227 4.66 9.94 3.56
CA SER A 227 4.67 9.84 2.10
C SER A 227 3.87 8.64 1.64
N SER A 228 3.17 8.77 0.53
CA SER A 228 2.27 7.73 0.05
C SER A 228 2.98 6.43 -0.33
N SER A 229 2.27 5.32 -0.20
CA SER A 229 2.54 4.07 -0.91
C SER A 229 1.64 4.00 -2.14
N LEU A 230 2.14 3.50 -3.26
CA LEU A 230 1.40 3.49 -4.52
C LEU A 230 0.89 2.09 -4.85
N ALA A 231 -0.35 2.01 -5.33
CA ALA A 231 -0.89 0.85 -6.02
C ALA A 231 -1.18 1.25 -7.47
N VAL A 232 -0.46 0.63 -8.41
CA VAL A 232 -0.57 0.91 -9.85
C VAL A 232 -1.11 -0.32 -10.55
N GLY A 233 -2.09 -0.15 -11.43
CA GLY A 233 -2.64 -1.26 -12.18
C GLY A 233 -3.25 -0.83 -13.50
N PHE A 234 -3.76 -1.82 -14.23
CA PHE A 234 -4.34 -1.56 -15.54
C PHE A 234 -5.63 -0.76 -15.44
N ASN A 235 -6.70 -1.31 -14.87
CA ASN A 235 -7.93 -0.57 -14.59
C ASN A 235 -8.04 -0.18 -13.12
N LEU A 236 -8.72 0.94 -12.88
CA LEU A 236 -9.15 1.33 -11.53
C LEU A 236 -10.05 0.26 -10.88
N PRO A 237 -10.21 0.29 -9.55
CA PRO A 237 -11.05 -0.66 -8.85
C PRO A 237 -12.49 -0.71 -9.37
N ALA A 238 -13.03 -1.92 -9.53
CA ALA A 238 -14.43 -2.13 -9.86
C ALA A 238 -15.34 -1.77 -8.66
N ASN A 239 -14.94 -2.18 -7.45
CA ASN A 239 -15.61 -1.81 -6.20
C ASN A 239 -14.86 -0.68 -5.50
N ARG A 240 -15.11 0.56 -5.93
CA ARG A 240 -14.40 1.75 -5.43
C ARG A 240 -14.68 2.03 -3.96
N ALA A 241 -15.90 1.77 -3.49
CA ALA A 241 -16.29 2.01 -2.10
C ALA A 241 -15.45 1.18 -1.13
N GLU A 242 -15.26 -0.10 -1.44
CA GLU A 242 -14.47 -1.01 -0.60
C GLU A 242 -12.98 -0.64 -0.58
N VAL A 243 -12.40 -0.30 -1.73
CA VAL A 243 -11.02 0.18 -1.80
C VAL A 243 -10.84 1.52 -1.06
N THR A 244 -11.77 2.45 -1.22
CA THR A 244 -11.70 3.77 -0.58
C THR A 244 -11.83 3.66 0.94
N GLN A 245 -12.78 2.85 1.42
CA GLN A 245 -12.93 2.54 2.85
C GLN A 245 -11.64 1.93 3.40
N LEU A 246 -11.06 0.95 2.71
CA LEU A 246 -9.82 0.31 3.16
C LEU A 246 -8.63 1.29 3.22
N ILE A 247 -8.51 2.19 2.25
CA ILE A 247 -7.48 3.25 2.28
C ILE A 247 -7.71 4.17 3.48
N ALA A 248 -8.97 4.57 3.75
CA ALA A 248 -9.30 5.40 4.90
C ALA A 248 -9.00 4.69 6.23
N ASP A 249 -9.28 3.40 6.33
CA ASP A 249 -8.98 2.58 7.51
C ASP A 249 -7.47 2.50 7.74
N PHE A 250 -6.68 2.26 6.69
CA PHE A 250 -5.23 2.22 6.81
C PHE A 250 -4.63 3.58 7.20
N LYS A 251 -5.15 4.68 6.66
CA LYS A 251 -4.75 6.02 7.08
C LYS A 251 -5.11 6.27 8.54
N LYS A 252 -6.32 5.92 8.97
CA LYS A 252 -6.81 6.13 10.34
C LYS A 252 -5.99 5.34 11.36
N VAL A 253 -5.70 4.08 11.07
CA VAL A 253 -5.07 3.16 12.02
C VAL A 253 -3.55 3.25 12.00
N PHE A 254 -2.94 3.32 10.81
CA PHE A 254 -1.49 3.23 10.66
C PHE A 254 -0.83 4.53 10.21
N GLU A 255 -1.61 5.58 9.93
CA GLU A 255 -1.12 6.84 9.35
C GLU A 255 -0.37 6.62 8.02
N ILE A 256 -0.77 5.60 7.27
CA ILE A 256 -0.20 5.26 5.97
C ILE A 256 -1.15 5.75 4.88
N ASP A 257 -0.65 6.69 4.09
CA ASP A 257 -1.32 7.16 2.89
C ASP A 257 -1.09 6.16 1.74
N VAL A 258 -2.16 5.80 1.04
CA VAL A 258 -2.12 4.95 -0.17
C VAL A 258 -2.77 5.69 -1.32
N ALA A 259 -2.04 5.82 -2.43
CA ALA A 259 -2.56 6.37 -3.68
C ALA A 259 -2.70 5.27 -4.74
N VAL A 260 -3.82 5.30 -5.46
CA VAL A 260 -4.18 4.31 -6.50
C VAL A 260 -4.20 4.99 -7.85
N ILE A 261 -3.50 4.44 -8.85
CA ILE A 261 -3.44 5.01 -10.19
C ILE A 261 -3.67 3.92 -11.24
N GLY A 262 -4.58 4.19 -12.18
CA GLY A 262 -4.82 3.34 -13.36
C GLY A 262 -3.96 3.73 -14.55
N ILE A 263 -3.80 2.81 -15.51
CA ILE A 263 -2.95 3.05 -16.69
C ILE A 263 -3.47 4.21 -17.55
N ASP A 264 -4.79 4.40 -17.64
CA ASP A 264 -5.39 5.46 -18.46
C ASP A 264 -4.89 6.83 -18.02
N TYR A 265 -4.96 7.09 -16.71
CA TYR A 265 -4.53 8.36 -16.14
C TYR A 265 -3.01 8.53 -16.22
N LEU A 266 -2.23 7.47 -15.96
CA LEU A 266 -0.76 7.49 -16.14
C LEU A 266 -0.35 7.83 -17.57
N LEU A 267 -1.00 7.22 -18.57
CA LEU A 267 -0.73 7.52 -19.98
C LEU A 267 -1.10 8.95 -20.33
N LYS A 268 -2.25 9.42 -19.84
CA LYS A 268 -2.71 10.80 -20.03
C LYS A 268 -1.67 11.80 -19.53
N ILE A 269 -1.23 11.68 -18.28
CA ILE A 269 -0.24 12.61 -17.70
C ILE A 269 1.11 12.50 -18.39
N ALA A 270 1.51 11.30 -18.86
CA ALA A 270 2.75 11.12 -19.60
C ALA A 270 2.70 11.79 -20.98
N ILE A 271 1.59 11.66 -21.71
CA ILE A 271 1.37 12.33 -23.00
C ILE A 271 1.41 13.85 -22.84
N LYS A 272 0.71 14.38 -21.82
CA LYS A 272 0.76 15.81 -21.49
C LYS A 272 2.18 16.28 -21.18
N CYS A 273 2.93 15.53 -20.38
CA CYS A 273 4.33 15.82 -20.08
C CYS A 273 5.17 15.88 -21.35
N LEU A 274 5.05 14.90 -22.25
CA LEU A 274 5.81 14.86 -23.51
C LEU A 274 5.47 16.03 -24.43
N ARG A 275 4.18 16.34 -24.62
CA ARG A 275 3.75 17.44 -25.49
C ARG A 275 4.20 18.80 -24.98
N ASN A 276 4.19 18.99 -23.66
CA ASN A 276 4.50 20.28 -23.05
C ASN A 276 5.96 20.39 -22.57
N ASN A 277 6.79 19.35 -22.78
CA ASN A 277 8.13 19.24 -22.20
C ASN A 277 8.16 19.43 -20.68
N HIS A 278 7.16 18.87 -19.99
CA HIS A 278 7.02 18.97 -18.55
C HIS A 278 7.44 17.69 -17.81
N LYS A 279 7.72 17.83 -16.51
CA LYS A 279 7.96 16.76 -15.53
C LYS A 279 7.15 17.00 -14.28
N LEU A 280 6.66 15.93 -13.65
CA LEU A 280 5.91 15.94 -12.41
C LEU A 280 6.86 15.98 -11.20
N GLY A 281 6.62 16.91 -10.26
CA GLY A 281 7.33 16.92 -8.98
C GLY A 281 7.06 15.64 -8.15
N PHE A 282 8.11 15.09 -7.52
CA PHE A 282 7.98 13.94 -6.61
C PHE A 282 6.94 14.18 -5.50
N ASP A 283 6.98 15.40 -4.96
CA ASP A 283 6.14 15.88 -3.89
C ASP A 283 4.65 15.77 -4.21
N GLU A 284 4.29 15.95 -5.48
CA GLU A 284 2.90 15.90 -5.95
C GLU A 284 2.31 14.48 -5.86
N LEU A 285 3.12 13.42 -6.02
CA LEU A 285 2.66 12.05 -5.74
C LEU A 285 2.78 11.70 -4.26
N SER A 286 3.83 12.17 -3.59
CA SER A 286 4.15 11.80 -2.21
C SER A 286 3.06 12.17 -1.21
N ARG A 287 2.22 13.18 -1.52
CA ARG A 287 1.17 13.71 -0.64
C ARG A 287 -0.24 13.21 -0.97
N LYS A 288 -0.40 12.31 -1.96
CA LYS A 288 -1.72 11.90 -2.46
C LYS A 288 -2.26 10.67 -1.73
N THR A 289 -3.56 10.65 -1.48
CA THR A 289 -4.24 9.53 -0.83
C THR A 289 -5.58 9.28 -1.47
N GLY A 290 -5.90 8.03 -1.80
CA GLY A 290 -7.13 7.65 -2.48
C GLY A 290 -6.91 7.36 -3.96
N ILE A 291 -7.96 7.46 -4.75
CA ILE A 291 -7.92 7.13 -6.18
C ILE A 291 -7.57 8.38 -6.99
N ILE A 292 -6.44 8.35 -7.68
CA ILE A 292 -5.97 9.41 -8.55
C ILE A 292 -6.58 9.20 -9.94
N ASN A 293 -7.31 10.20 -10.41
CA ASN A 293 -7.95 10.23 -11.73
C ASN A 293 -8.35 11.68 -12.05
N ASP A 294 -8.79 11.92 -13.29
CA ASP A 294 -9.51 13.16 -13.65
C ASP A 294 -10.87 13.28 -12.95
#